data_AF-A0A7W8LPX8-F1
#
_entry.id   AF-A0A7W8LPX8-F1
#
_cell.length_a   1.000
_cell.length_b   1.000
_cell.length_c   1.000
_cell.angle_alpha   90.00
_cell.angle_beta   90.00
_cell.angle_gamma   90.00
#
_symmetry.space_group_name_H-M   'P 1'
#
loop_
_entity.id
_entity.type
_entity.pdbx_description
1 polymer ?
#
loop_
_entity_poly.entity_id
_entity_poly.type
_entity_poly.pdbx_seq_one_letter_code
_entity_poly.pdbx_strand_id
1 'polypeptide(L)'
;MTKTSKKKEIPSASRGQEDALTRFAGIVGTAGVESQVRALQDEGADEAALNAALTREWELAHDRWGLGLLHLRHAAQVVRDAEGTADVALLVDGTPRARVSEGARAVAGTYAAMQALGAEGLSEWGVLPDGHRAALKGGSAQLRVLIEDARDFETHWTPERGGFWTRTWRQGETLAVEVHRPASPATALADAAWDVITRVRDRNFQRELMERSNSVGMLGALLGARHSGAESALDRLPEAHFAVSSAIVRESGREGRSLERWKAMSREAAQSLDELQGAGTKRLAAVLSSGLR
;
A
#
# COMPACT_ATOMS: atom_id res chain seq x y z
N MET A 1 -33.60 6.04 -50.58
CA MET A 1 -33.42 5.20 -49.37
C MET A 1 -32.03 5.47 -48.80
N THR A 2 -31.92 6.37 -47.83
CA THR A 2 -30.67 6.71 -47.14
C THR A 2 -30.68 6.07 -45.75
N LYS A 3 -29.79 5.11 -45.51
CA LYS A 3 -29.58 4.52 -44.19
C LYS A 3 -28.67 5.45 -43.38
N THR A 4 -29.23 6.15 -42.40
CA THR A 4 -28.47 6.84 -41.34
C THR A 4 -28.01 5.84 -40.29
N SER A 5 -26.69 5.62 -40.22
CA SER A 5 -26.05 4.86 -39.15
C SER A 5 -26.10 5.66 -37.84
N LYS A 6 -26.80 5.15 -36.83
CA LYS A 6 -26.76 5.67 -35.45
C LYS A 6 -25.35 5.47 -34.88
N LYS A 7 -24.63 6.56 -34.66
CA LYS A 7 -23.41 6.58 -33.85
C LYS A 7 -23.84 6.35 -32.39
N LYS A 8 -23.37 5.26 -31.78
CA LYS A 8 -23.61 4.93 -30.37
C LYS A 8 -22.78 5.90 -29.52
N GLU A 9 -23.39 6.99 -29.07
CA GLU A 9 -22.78 7.89 -28.08
C GLU A 9 -22.66 7.12 -26.76
N ILE A 10 -21.41 6.90 -26.34
CA ILE A 10 -21.13 6.45 -24.97
C ILE A 10 -21.30 7.69 -24.09
N PRO A 11 -22.20 7.69 -23.10
CA PRO A 11 -22.44 8.86 -22.25
C PRO A 11 -21.15 9.25 -21.50
N SER A 12 -20.84 10.55 -21.45
CA SER A 12 -19.64 11.12 -20.83
C SER A 12 -19.40 10.67 -19.37
N ALA A 13 -20.47 10.31 -18.66
CA ALA A 13 -20.42 9.77 -17.30
C ALA A 13 -19.64 8.44 -17.18
N SER A 14 -19.59 7.61 -18.23
CA SER A 14 -18.81 6.36 -18.19
C SER A 14 -17.31 6.63 -18.24
N ARG A 15 -16.88 7.64 -19.01
CA ARG A 15 -15.46 8.00 -19.15
C ARG A 15 -14.86 8.56 -17.86
N GLY A 16 -15.62 9.38 -17.13
CA GLY A 16 -15.18 9.88 -15.81
C GLY A 16 -15.00 8.75 -14.80
N GLN A 17 -15.91 7.77 -14.80
CA GLN A 17 -15.83 6.59 -13.95
C GLN A 17 -14.63 5.69 -14.30
N GLU A 18 -14.42 5.42 -15.60
CA GLU A 18 -13.29 4.63 -16.09
C GLU A 18 -11.94 5.23 -15.67
N ASP A 19 -11.82 6.56 -15.70
CA ASP A 19 -10.62 7.30 -15.30
C ASP A 19 -10.39 7.24 -13.79
N ALA A 20 -11.45 7.38 -12.97
CA ALA A 20 -11.37 7.26 -11.51
C ALA A 20 -10.95 5.85 -11.05
N LEU A 21 -11.54 4.79 -11.63
CA LEU A 21 -11.17 3.41 -11.29
C LEU A 21 -9.74 3.07 -11.70
N THR A 22 -9.28 3.62 -12.83
CA THR A 22 -7.89 3.44 -13.27
C THR A 22 -6.91 4.12 -12.29
N ARG A 23 -7.23 5.32 -11.80
CA ARG A 23 -6.43 6.00 -10.76
C ARG A 23 -6.42 5.21 -9.46
N PHE A 24 -7.58 4.71 -9.02
CA PHE A 24 -7.68 3.86 -7.84
C PHE A 24 -6.78 2.61 -7.98
N ALA A 25 -6.88 1.90 -9.11
CA ALA A 25 -6.07 0.74 -9.42
C ALA A 25 -4.57 1.06 -9.41
N GLY A 26 -4.17 2.22 -9.94
CA GLY A 26 -2.79 2.71 -9.87
C GLY A 26 -2.30 2.91 -8.44
N ILE A 27 -3.14 3.51 -7.57
CA ILE A 27 -2.80 3.72 -6.16
C ILE A 27 -2.65 2.38 -5.43
N VAL A 28 -3.65 1.51 -5.44
CA VAL A 28 -3.56 0.21 -4.71
C VAL A 28 -2.53 -0.73 -5.33
N GLY A 29 -2.19 -0.55 -6.62
CA GLY A 29 -1.11 -1.25 -7.29
C GLY A 29 0.26 -1.05 -6.64
N THR A 30 0.49 0.08 -5.97
CA THR A 30 1.73 0.33 -5.19
C THR A 30 1.88 -0.63 -4.01
N ALA A 31 0.77 -1.16 -3.48
CA ALA A 31 0.75 -2.21 -2.46
C ALA A 31 0.80 -3.63 -3.06
N GLY A 32 1.00 -3.78 -4.38
CA GLY A 32 0.92 -5.06 -5.06
C GLY A 32 -0.49 -5.66 -5.10
N VAL A 33 -1.53 -4.82 -5.05
CA VAL A 33 -2.93 -5.23 -5.20
C VAL A 33 -3.31 -5.14 -6.68
N GLU A 34 -3.76 -6.24 -7.26
CA GLU A 34 -4.29 -6.27 -8.62
C GLU A 34 -5.79 -5.96 -8.59
N SER A 35 -6.14 -4.73 -8.98
CA SER A 35 -7.53 -4.26 -8.91
C SER A 35 -8.43 -4.97 -9.92
N GLN A 36 -9.56 -5.51 -9.43
CA GLN A 36 -10.57 -6.19 -10.24
C GLN A 36 -11.80 -5.31 -10.49
N VAL A 37 -11.84 -4.11 -9.90
CA VAL A 37 -13.03 -3.24 -9.91
C VAL A 37 -13.45 -2.84 -11.32
N ARG A 38 -12.50 -2.66 -12.24
CA ARG A 38 -12.82 -2.38 -13.65
C ARG A 38 -13.49 -3.56 -14.34
N ALA A 39 -12.99 -4.78 -14.14
CA ALA A 39 -13.59 -5.98 -14.70
C ALA A 39 -15.02 -6.16 -14.16
N LEU A 40 -15.23 -5.94 -12.87
CA LEU A 40 -16.57 -5.96 -12.26
C LEU A 40 -17.51 -4.91 -12.88
N GLN A 41 -17.02 -3.70 -13.16
CA GLN A 41 -17.81 -2.67 -13.83
C GLN A 41 -18.20 -3.11 -15.26
N ASP A 42 -17.25 -3.66 -16.01
CA ASP A 42 -17.46 -4.12 -17.39
C ASP A 42 -18.47 -5.30 -17.45
N GLU A 43 -18.51 -6.13 -16.40
CA GLU A 43 -19.47 -7.22 -16.21
C GLU A 43 -20.86 -6.74 -15.75
N GLY A 44 -21.03 -5.44 -15.47
CA GLY A 44 -22.30 -4.85 -15.07
C GLY A 44 -22.65 -5.04 -13.60
N ALA A 45 -21.65 -5.18 -12.73
CA ALA A 45 -21.85 -5.21 -11.29
C ALA A 45 -22.56 -3.92 -10.80
N ASP A 46 -23.39 -4.05 -9.78
CA ASP A 46 -24.04 -2.91 -9.14
C ASP A 46 -23.06 -2.09 -8.28
N GLU A 47 -23.48 -0.89 -7.89
CA GLU A 47 -22.63 0.02 -7.12
C GLU A 47 -22.25 -0.54 -5.74
N ALA A 48 -23.12 -1.35 -5.13
CA ALA A 48 -22.83 -2.00 -3.86
C ALA A 48 -21.69 -3.02 -3.99
N ALA A 49 -21.70 -3.84 -5.04
CA ALA A 49 -20.64 -4.78 -5.35
C ALA A 49 -19.32 -4.07 -5.68
N LEU A 50 -19.37 -2.97 -6.44
CA LEU A 50 -18.20 -2.13 -6.73
C LEU A 50 -17.61 -1.52 -5.45
N ASN A 51 -18.44 -0.92 -4.59
CA ASN A 51 -17.99 -0.31 -3.33
C ASN A 51 -17.40 -1.35 -2.37
N ALA A 52 -17.97 -2.56 -2.34
CA ALA A 52 -17.41 -3.67 -1.57
C ALA A 52 -16.04 -4.11 -2.10
N ALA A 53 -15.86 -4.18 -3.42
CA ALA A 53 -14.56 -4.51 -4.03
C ALA A 53 -13.51 -3.42 -3.78
N LEU A 54 -13.87 -2.16 -4.01
CA LEU A 54 -13.04 -0.99 -3.71
C LEU A 54 -12.59 -1.00 -2.24
N THR A 55 -13.51 -1.23 -1.31
CA THR A 55 -13.20 -1.28 0.12
C THR A 55 -12.22 -2.40 0.45
N ARG A 56 -12.44 -3.62 -0.04
CA ARG A 56 -11.51 -4.74 0.20
C ARG A 56 -10.10 -4.48 -0.33
N GLU A 57 -10.00 -3.95 -1.55
CA GLU A 57 -8.70 -3.64 -2.16
C GLU A 57 -8.00 -2.49 -1.42
N TRP A 58 -8.77 -1.51 -0.94
CA TRP A 58 -8.27 -0.38 -0.16
C TRP A 58 -7.75 -0.79 1.22
N GLU A 59 -8.51 -1.63 1.95
CA GLU A 59 -8.09 -2.20 3.23
C GLU A 59 -6.81 -3.05 3.08
N LEU A 60 -6.73 -3.88 2.05
CA LEU A 60 -5.54 -4.69 1.77
C LEU A 60 -4.32 -3.81 1.42
N ALA A 61 -4.52 -2.68 0.74
CA ALA A 61 -3.45 -1.74 0.48
C ALA A 61 -2.95 -1.10 1.79
N HIS A 62 -3.84 -0.71 2.70
CA HIS A 62 -3.48 -0.20 4.02
C HIS A 62 -2.71 -1.20 4.88
N ASP A 63 -3.09 -2.48 4.83
CA ASP A 63 -2.36 -3.56 5.51
C ASP A 63 -0.90 -3.65 5.05
N ARG A 64 -0.64 -3.35 3.77
CA ARG A 64 0.68 -3.49 3.14
C ARG A 64 1.51 -2.23 3.20
N TRP A 65 0.89 -1.06 3.10
CA TRP A 65 1.59 0.21 3.25
C TRP A 65 2.11 0.45 4.67
N GLY A 66 1.52 -0.20 5.67
CA GLY A 66 2.02 -0.13 7.06
C GLY A 66 1.94 1.27 7.66
N LEU A 67 0.92 2.05 7.28
CA LEU A 67 0.75 3.44 7.72
C LEU A 67 0.42 3.59 9.21
N GLY A 68 0.21 2.49 9.95
CA GLY A 68 -0.16 2.54 11.36
C GLY A 68 -1.61 2.92 11.63
N LEU A 69 -2.49 2.73 10.65
CA LEU A 69 -3.90 3.18 10.69
C LEU A 69 -4.91 2.04 10.83
N LEU A 70 -4.48 0.89 11.35
CA LEU A 70 -5.34 -0.30 11.48
C LEU A 70 -6.46 -0.13 12.52
N HIS A 71 -6.38 0.87 13.39
CA HIS A 71 -7.42 1.23 14.35
C HIS A 71 -8.58 2.01 13.73
N LEU A 72 -8.43 2.46 12.47
CA LEU A 72 -9.45 3.19 11.73
C LEU A 72 -10.19 2.26 10.76
N ARG A 73 -11.47 2.53 10.52
CA ARG A 73 -12.23 1.80 9.51
C ARG A 73 -12.10 2.47 8.15
N HIS A 74 -11.36 1.83 7.26
CA HIS A 74 -11.15 2.30 5.89
C HIS A 74 -12.27 1.82 4.97
N ALA A 75 -12.74 2.67 4.08
CA ALA A 75 -13.68 2.29 3.03
C ALA A 75 -13.46 3.10 1.76
N ALA A 76 -13.90 2.58 0.63
CA ALA A 76 -13.87 3.28 -0.64
C ALA A 76 -15.22 3.10 -1.36
N GLN A 77 -15.75 4.19 -1.91
CA GLN A 77 -17.04 4.19 -2.57
C GLN A 77 -17.04 5.08 -3.81
N VAL A 78 -17.80 4.67 -4.82
CA VAL A 78 -18.12 5.51 -5.97
C VAL A 78 -18.95 6.70 -5.48
N VAL A 79 -18.58 7.90 -5.93
CA VAL A 79 -19.34 9.13 -5.71
C VAL A 79 -19.52 9.85 -7.04
N ARG A 80 -20.54 10.71 -7.12
CA ARG A 80 -20.78 11.55 -8.30
C ARG A 80 -20.85 13.01 -7.87
N ASP A 81 -20.24 13.90 -8.64
CA ASP A 81 -20.42 15.35 -8.46
C ASP A 81 -21.80 15.82 -8.97
N ALA A 82 -22.08 17.12 -8.85
CA ALA A 82 -23.35 17.71 -9.27
C ALA A 82 -23.56 17.59 -10.78
N GLU A 83 -22.48 17.51 -11.54
CA GLU A 83 -22.42 17.34 -12.99
C GLU A 83 -22.54 15.86 -13.41
N GLY A 84 -22.55 14.92 -12.46
CA GLY A 84 -22.68 13.48 -12.69
C GLY A 84 -21.37 12.76 -13.01
N THR A 85 -20.23 13.45 -12.93
CA THR A 85 -18.88 12.88 -13.09
C THR A 85 -18.60 11.94 -11.92
N ALA A 86 -18.28 10.69 -12.23
CA ALA A 86 -17.96 9.70 -11.21
C ALA A 86 -16.52 9.85 -10.72
N ASP A 87 -16.32 9.60 -9.44
CA ASP A 87 -15.05 9.60 -8.73
C ASP A 87 -15.07 8.50 -7.65
N VAL A 88 -13.95 8.25 -6.99
CA VAL A 88 -13.88 7.35 -5.82
C VAL A 88 -13.51 8.17 -4.59
N ALA A 89 -14.42 8.20 -3.62
CA ALA A 89 -14.16 8.77 -2.30
C ALA A 89 -13.50 7.73 -1.40
N LEU A 90 -12.49 8.16 -0.66
CA LEU A 90 -11.79 7.38 0.36
C LEU A 90 -12.26 7.84 1.73
N LEU A 91 -12.78 6.91 2.52
CA LEU A 91 -13.46 7.18 3.77
C LEU A 91 -12.66 6.61 4.94
N VAL A 92 -12.69 7.35 6.03
CA VAL A 92 -12.18 6.95 7.34
C VAL A 92 -13.32 7.08 8.33
N ASP A 93 -13.69 5.99 8.99
CA ASP A 93 -14.80 5.90 9.93
C ASP A 93 -16.13 6.40 9.37
N GLY A 94 -16.36 6.14 8.07
CA GLY A 94 -17.56 6.56 7.34
C GLY A 94 -17.59 8.04 6.92
N THR A 95 -16.51 8.79 7.15
CA THR A 95 -16.37 10.18 6.69
C THR A 95 -15.44 10.25 5.49
N PRO A 96 -15.84 10.86 4.35
CA PRO A 96 -14.93 11.13 3.24
C PRO A 96 -13.76 12.00 3.65
N ARG A 97 -12.53 11.55 3.36
CA ARG A 97 -11.29 12.26 3.70
C ARG A 97 -10.50 12.70 2.46
N ALA A 98 -10.56 11.92 1.39
CA ALA A 98 -9.88 12.22 0.13
C ALA A 98 -10.69 11.68 -1.05
N ARG A 99 -10.32 12.11 -2.26
CA ARG A 99 -10.81 11.55 -3.52
C ARG A 99 -9.66 11.13 -4.41
N VAL A 100 -9.83 10.08 -5.21
CA VAL A 100 -8.74 9.61 -6.10
C VAL A 100 -8.39 10.63 -7.19
N SER A 101 -9.34 11.49 -7.57
CA SER A 101 -9.11 12.60 -8.51
C SER A 101 -8.15 13.68 -7.98
N GLU A 102 -7.98 13.80 -6.66
CA GLU A 102 -7.04 14.76 -6.03
C GLU A 102 -5.57 14.37 -6.26
N GLY A 103 -5.32 13.12 -6.69
CA GLY A 103 -4.00 12.60 -7.01
C GLY A 103 -3.29 11.97 -5.81
N ALA A 104 -2.35 11.07 -6.10
CA ALA A 104 -1.71 10.22 -5.09
C ALA A 104 -0.99 10.99 -3.98
N ARG A 105 -0.35 12.13 -4.32
CA ARG A 105 0.30 13.02 -3.33
C ARG A 105 -0.70 13.55 -2.29
N ALA A 106 -1.87 14.03 -2.74
CA ALA A 106 -2.89 14.58 -1.86
C ALA A 106 -3.51 13.48 -0.96
N VAL A 107 -3.74 12.30 -1.54
CA VAL A 107 -4.21 11.13 -0.79
C VAL A 107 -3.19 10.74 0.27
N ALA A 108 -1.91 10.60 -0.07
CA ALA A 108 -0.86 10.26 0.88
C ALA A 108 -0.72 11.31 1.99
N GLY A 109 -0.77 12.61 1.65
CA GLY A 109 -0.75 13.69 2.62
C GLY A 109 -1.92 13.66 3.62
N THR A 110 -3.11 13.28 3.15
CA THR A 110 -4.30 13.12 3.99
C THR A 110 -4.10 12.04 5.04
N TYR A 111 -3.55 10.88 4.65
CA TYR A 111 -3.28 9.80 5.60
C TYR A 111 -2.07 10.05 6.48
N ALA A 112 -1.04 10.75 5.98
CA ALA A 112 0.13 11.13 6.77
C ALA A 112 -0.26 11.97 8.00
N ALA A 113 -1.26 12.85 7.87
CA ALA A 113 -1.78 13.65 8.98
C ALA A 113 -2.47 12.82 10.09
N MET A 114 -2.81 11.56 9.82
CA MET A 114 -3.44 10.62 10.77
C MET A 114 -2.40 9.71 11.45
N GLN A 115 -1.16 9.70 10.97
CA GLN A 115 -0.11 8.83 11.49
C GLN A 115 0.47 9.38 12.80
N ALA A 116 0.95 8.45 13.63
CA ALA A 116 1.85 8.75 14.74
C ALA A 116 2.98 7.72 14.68
N LEU A 117 4.11 8.11 14.09
CA LEU A 117 5.31 7.26 13.96
C LEU A 117 6.33 7.66 15.02
N GLY A 118 6.86 6.68 15.75
CA GLY A 118 7.95 6.86 16.70
C GLY A 118 9.32 6.97 16.00
N ALA A 119 10.38 7.11 16.79
CA ALA A 119 11.75 7.32 16.29
C ALA A 119 12.25 6.20 15.34
N GLU A 120 11.80 4.97 15.54
CA GLU A 120 12.16 3.80 14.72
C GLU A 120 11.29 3.65 13.46
N GLY A 121 10.41 4.62 13.17
CA GLY A 121 9.45 4.55 12.05
C GLY A 121 8.27 3.61 12.30
N LEU A 122 8.09 3.15 13.54
CA LEU A 122 6.99 2.28 13.94
C LEU A 122 5.79 3.09 14.40
N SER A 123 4.58 2.62 14.07
CA SER A 123 3.37 3.25 14.57
C SER A 123 3.26 3.13 16.09
N GLU A 124 2.96 4.25 16.75
CA GLU A 124 2.71 4.31 18.19
C GLU A 124 1.27 3.91 18.55
N TRP A 125 0.35 4.03 17.59
CA TRP A 125 -1.05 3.62 17.73
C TRP A 125 -1.18 2.13 18.01
N GLY A 126 -2.10 1.80 18.93
CA GLY A 126 -2.64 0.45 19.02
C GLY A 126 -3.50 0.12 17.81
N VAL A 127 -3.75 -1.16 17.56
CA VAL A 127 -4.76 -1.61 16.60
C VAL A 127 -6.12 -1.70 17.29
N LEU A 128 -6.14 -2.20 18.53
CA LEU A 128 -7.34 -2.23 19.36
C LEU A 128 -7.59 -0.85 19.99
N PRO A 129 -8.82 -0.58 20.49
CA PRO A 129 -9.08 0.60 21.31
C PRO A 129 -8.12 0.71 22.48
N ASP A 130 -7.92 1.95 22.97
CA ASP A 130 -6.96 2.25 24.04
C ASP A 130 -7.06 1.28 25.23
N GLY A 131 -5.92 0.67 25.56
CA GLY A 131 -5.86 -0.37 26.57
C GLY A 131 -4.43 -0.87 26.81
N HIS A 132 -4.30 -1.92 27.62
CA HIS A 132 -3.01 -2.53 27.90
C HIS A 132 -2.51 -3.30 26.66
N ARG A 133 -1.30 -2.96 26.22
CA ARG A 133 -0.54 -3.74 25.23
C ARG A 133 0.52 -4.56 25.93
N ALA A 134 0.56 -5.85 25.63
CA ALA A 134 1.49 -6.79 26.23
C ALA A 134 2.91 -6.51 25.72
N ALA A 135 3.81 -6.11 26.62
CA ALA A 135 5.25 -6.07 26.35
C ALA A 135 5.81 -7.49 26.47
N LEU A 136 6.06 -8.14 25.32
CA LEU A 136 6.58 -9.50 25.30
C LEU A 136 8.01 -9.52 25.85
N LYS A 137 8.23 -10.38 26.85
CA LYS A 137 9.58 -10.74 27.31
C LYS A 137 10.09 -11.90 26.47
N GLY A 138 11.41 -12.09 26.41
CA GLY A 138 12.03 -13.15 25.60
C GLY A 138 11.38 -14.53 25.80
N GLY A 139 11.17 -15.25 24.70
CA GLY A 139 10.49 -16.56 24.66
C GLY A 139 9.05 -16.49 24.14
N SER A 140 8.39 -17.65 24.07
CA SER A 140 7.03 -17.77 23.49
C SER A 140 5.93 -18.14 24.50
N ALA A 141 6.28 -18.29 25.79
CA ALA A 141 5.33 -18.75 26.82
C ALA A 141 4.20 -17.73 27.07
N GLN A 142 4.53 -16.44 27.18
CA GLN A 142 3.52 -15.39 27.34
C GLN A 142 2.58 -15.34 26.13
N LEU A 143 3.14 -15.42 24.92
CA LEU A 143 2.36 -15.39 23.70
C LEU A 143 1.48 -16.63 23.53
N ARG A 144 1.94 -17.80 23.99
CA ARG A 144 1.13 -19.03 24.02
C ARG A 144 -0.16 -18.81 24.80
N VAL A 145 -0.06 -18.29 26.03
CA VAL A 145 -1.22 -18.04 26.89
C VAL A 145 -2.16 -17.02 26.25
N LEU A 146 -1.62 -15.95 25.67
CA LEU A 146 -2.42 -14.95 24.95
C LEU A 146 -3.18 -15.57 23.77
N ILE A 147 -2.53 -16.42 22.97
CA ILE A 147 -3.15 -17.06 21.81
C ILE A 147 -4.15 -18.14 22.25
N GLU A 148 -3.79 -19.06 23.11
CA GLU A 148 -4.63 -20.22 23.43
C GLU A 148 -5.82 -19.80 24.32
N ASP A 149 -5.56 -19.00 25.36
CA ASP A 149 -6.50 -18.81 26.47
C ASP A 149 -7.14 -17.42 26.54
N ALA A 150 -6.49 -16.37 26.03
CA ALA A 150 -7.05 -15.02 26.13
C ALA A 150 -8.20 -14.76 25.12
N ARG A 151 -8.97 -13.70 25.39
CA ARG A 151 -9.90 -13.10 24.43
C ARG A 151 -9.12 -12.12 23.54
N ASP A 152 -9.54 -10.87 23.49
CA ASP A 152 -8.84 -9.80 22.79
C ASP A 152 -7.56 -9.43 23.54
N PHE A 153 -6.48 -9.24 22.79
CA PHE A 153 -5.21 -8.76 23.30
C PHE A 153 -4.44 -8.10 22.15
N GLU A 154 -3.46 -7.27 22.50
CA GLU A 154 -2.51 -6.71 21.55
C GLU A 154 -1.11 -6.70 22.19
N THR A 155 -0.08 -6.96 21.39
CA THR A 155 1.31 -6.85 21.83
C THR A 155 1.93 -5.54 21.35
N HIS A 156 2.92 -5.03 22.10
CA HIS A 156 3.85 -4.05 21.54
C HIS A 156 4.67 -4.66 20.39
N TRP A 157 5.32 -3.78 19.62
CA TRP A 157 6.32 -4.18 18.63
C TRP A 157 7.47 -4.94 19.29
N THR A 158 7.84 -6.06 18.70
CA THR A 158 8.97 -6.90 19.11
C THR A 158 9.97 -6.97 17.95
N PRO A 159 11.26 -6.68 18.17
CA PRO A 159 12.27 -6.78 17.12
C PRO A 159 12.55 -8.24 16.80
N GLU A 160 12.64 -8.55 15.52
CA GLU A 160 12.99 -9.86 14.98
C GLU A 160 14.30 -9.80 14.18
N ARG A 161 14.87 -10.97 13.87
CA ARG A 161 16.07 -11.05 13.02
C ARG A 161 15.77 -10.52 11.62
N GLY A 162 16.75 -9.88 10.98
CA GLY A 162 16.60 -9.36 9.62
C GLY A 162 15.95 -7.97 9.52
N GLY A 163 15.94 -7.21 10.62
CA GLY A 163 15.43 -5.84 10.65
C GLY A 163 13.90 -5.75 10.61
N PHE A 164 13.21 -6.86 10.89
CA PHE A 164 11.77 -6.90 11.01
C PHE A 164 11.31 -6.53 12.42
N TRP A 165 10.10 -6.01 12.50
CA TRP A 165 9.34 -5.82 13.71
C TRP A 165 8.05 -6.60 13.61
N THR A 166 7.62 -7.21 14.70
CA THR A 166 6.37 -7.95 14.73
C THR A 166 5.47 -7.50 15.86
N ARG A 167 4.17 -7.49 15.61
CA ARG A 167 3.15 -7.38 16.65
C ARG A 167 1.99 -8.30 16.33
N THR A 168 1.29 -8.73 17.36
CA THR A 168 0.19 -9.69 17.27
C THR A 168 -1.00 -9.16 18.05
N TRP A 169 -2.20 -9.32 17.52
CA TRP A 169 -3.42 -8.99 18.23
C TRP A 169 -4.54 -9.98 17.90
N ARG A 170 -5.55 -10.01 18.77
CA ARG A 170 -6.83 -10.66 18.51
C ARG A 170 -7.96 -9.66 18.70
N GLN A 171 -8.92 -9.69 17.79
CA GLN A 171 -10.19 -8.98 17.92
C GLN A 171 -11.34 -9.97 17.65
N GLY A 172 -12.14 -10.25 18.68
CA GLY A 172 -13.15 -11.30 18.62
C GLY A 172 -12.50 -12.67 18.38
N GLU A 173 -12.83 -13.30 17.26
CA GLU A 173 -12.34 -14.63 16.88
C GLU A 173 -11.18 -14.61 15.88
N THR A 174 -10.71 -13.42 15.49
CA THR A 174 -9.65 -13.24 14.48
C THR A 174 -8.33 -12.92 15.14
N LEU A 175 -7.37 -13.84 15.04
CA LEU A 175 -5.96 -13.59 15.37
C LEU A 175 -5.27 -12.96 14.17
N ALA A 176 -4.42 -11.96 14.39
CA ALA A 176 -3.64 -11.32 13.35
C ALA A 176 -2.19 -11.15 13.78
N VAL A 177 -1.28 -11.29 12.83
CA VAL A 177 0.14 -10.96 12.99
C VAL A 177 0.54 -9.98 11.90
N GLU A 178 1.18 -8.89 12.29
CA GLU A 178 1.82 -7.94 11.39
C GLU A 178 3.33 -8.11 11.47
N VAL A 179 3.97 -8.27 10.32
CA VAL A 179 5.42 -8.14 10.15
C VAL A 179 5.68 -6.85 9.41
N HIS A 180 6.57 -6.03 9.95
CA HIS A 180 6.87 -4.69 9.45
C HIS A 180 8.37 -4.51 9.26
N ARG A 181 8.77 -3.86 8.16
CA ARG A 181 10.11 -3.35 7.92
C ARG A 181 9.95 -1.91 7.44
N PRO A 182 10.36 -0.90 8.23
CA PRO A 182 10.20 0.50 7.87
C PRO A 182 10.78 0.77 6.48
N ALA A 183 9.93 1.27 5.58
CA ALA A 183 10.29 1.61 4.20
C ALA A 183 9.50 2.85 3.79
N SER A 184 10.20 3.93 3.46
CA SER A 184 9.56 5.12 2.88
C SER A 184 9.54 5.03 1.35
N PRO A 185 8.65 5.77 0.67
CA PRO A 185 8.69 5.88 -0.79
C PRO A 185 10.07 6.37 -1.29
N ALA A 186 10.71 7.27 -0.55
CA ALA A 186 12.05 7.77 -0.87
C ALA A 186 13.11 6.66 -0.81
N THR A 187 13.08 5.79 0.20
CA THR A 187 14.02 4.65 0.29
C THR A 187 13.75 3.63 -0.81
N ALA A 188 12.49 3.31 -1.09
CA ALA A 188 12.13 2.38 -2.17
C ALA A 188 12.58 2.89 -3.56
N LEU A 189 12.42 4.19 -3.82
CA LEU A 189 12.91 4.82 -5.05
C LEU A 189 14.43 4.85 -5.13
N ALA A 190 15.13 5.06 -4.01
CA ALA A 190 16.58 5.04 -3.98
C ALA A 190 17.13 3.63 -4.28
N ASP A 191 16.53 2.58 -3.70
CA ASP A 191 16.88 1.19 -3.96
C ASP A 191 16.63 0.81 -5.42
N ALA A 192 15.48 1.23 -5.97
CA ALA A 192 15.18 1.03 -7.39
C ALA A 192 16.15 1.79 -8.31
N ALA A 193 16.53 3.02 -7.96
CA ALA A 193 17.50 3.80 -8.73
C ALA A 193 18.89 3.14 -8.72
N TRP A 194 19.31 2.58 -7.59
CA TRP A 194 20.53 1.79 -7.48
C TRP A 194 20.50 0.57 -8.42
N ASP A 195 19.40 -0.17 -8.45
CA ASP A 195 19.20 -1.31 -9.35
C ASP A 195 19.31 -0.91 -10.83
N VAL A 196 18.80 0.26 -11.20
CA VAL A 196 18.92 0.78 -12.58
C VAL A 196 20.37 1.15 -12.89
N ILE A 197 21.03 1.91 -12.01
CA ILE A 197 22.42 2.37 -12.20
C ILE A 197 23.37 1.17 -12.31
N THR A 198 23.23 0.16 -11.45
CA THR A 198 24.11 -1.01 -11.43
C THR A 198 23.97 -1.90 -12.68
N ARG A 199 22.83 -1.84 -13.37
CA ARG A 199 22.55 -2.59 -14.61
C ARG A 199 22.94 -1.84 -15.90
N VAL A 200 23.42 -0.60 -15.80
CA VAL A 200 23.91 0.17 -16.96
C VAL A 200 25.10 -0.56 -17.59
N ARG A 201 25.02 -0.83 -18.90
CA ARG A 201 26.07 -1.55 -19.64
C ARG A 201 27.33 -0.70 -19.87
N ASP A 202 27.16 0.61 -20.08
CA ASP A 202 28.27 1.55 -20.24
C ASP A 202 28.90 1.87 -18.89
N ARG A 203 30.14 1.40 -18.68
CA ARG A 203 30.89 1.59 -17.42
C ARG A 203 31.26 3.04 -17.16
N ASN A 204 31.49 3.85 -18.19
CA ASN A 204 31.82 5.26 -18.01
C ASN A 204 30.59 6.02 -17.53
N PHE A 205 29.45 5.81 -18.20
CA PHE A 205 28.18 6.41 -17.81
C PHE A 205 27.73 5.94 -16.42
N GLN A 206 27.88 4.65 -16.11
CA GLN A 206 27.61 4.12 -14.78
C GLN A 206 28.45 4.82 -13.70
N ARG A 207 29.76 4.92 -13.91
CA ARG A 207 30.67 5.57 -12.96
C ARG A 207 30.32 7.04 -12.75
N GLU A 208 29.98 7.74 -13.83
CA GLU A 208 29.55 9.13 -13.77
C GLU A 208 28.27 9.30 -12.94
N LEU A 209 27.27 8.43 -13.11
CA LEU A 209 26.06 8.44 -12.28
C LEU A 209 26.37 8.17 -10.81
N MET A 210 27.27 7.22 -10.53
CA MET A 210 27.71 6.94 -9.16
C MET A 210 28.46 8.14 -8.56
N GLU A 211 29.32 8.83 -9.31
CA GLU A 211 30.01 10.04 -8.84
C GLU A 211 29.01 11.16 -8.53
N ARG A 212 28.03 11.42 -9.41
CA ARG A 212 26.96 12.41 -9.18
C ARG A 212 26.06 12.06 -8.00
N SER A 213 25.82 10.77 -7.75
CA SER A 213 24.97 10.31 -6.65
C SER A 213 25.48 10.74 -5.27
N ASN A 214 26.78 11.00 -5.13
CA ASN A 214 27.37 11.53 -3.89
C ASN A 214 26.91 12.95 -3.57
N SER A 215 26.49 13.73 -4.57
CA SER A 215 26.06 15.13 -4.40
C SER A 215 24.54 15.28 -4.34
N VAL A 216 23.80 14.51 -5.15
CA VAL A 216 22.34 14.68 -5.32
C VAL A 216 21.52 13.44 -4.97
N GLY A 217 22.16 12.39 -4.44
CA GLY A 217 21.54 11.09 -4.19
C GLY A 217 21.35 10.23 -5.45
N MET A 218 21.08 8.95 -5.25
CA MET A 218 20.92 7.97 -6.35
C MET A 218 19.79 8.35 -7.32
N LEU A 219 18.62 8.70 -6.76
CA LEU A 219 17.46 9.10 -7.56
C LEU A 219 17.73 10.40 -8.33
N GLY A 220 18.30 11.41 -7.67
CA GLY A 220 18.63 12.68 -8.31
C GLY A 220 19.64 12.53 -9.46
N ALA A 221 20.65 11.69 -9.29
CA ALA A 221 21.63 11.40 -10.34
C ALA A 221 20.97 10.73 -11.56
N LEU A 222 20.07 9.77 -11.33
CA LEU A 222 19.34 9.09 -12.39
C LEU A 222 18.37 10.02 -13.13
N LEU A 223 17.59 10.82 -12.39
CA LEU A 223 16.63 11.78 -12.96
C LEU A 223 17.34 12.91 -13.73
N GLY A 224 18.48 13.40 -13.24
CA GLY A 224 19.28 14.41 -13.93
C GLY A 224 19.89 13.93 -15.25
N ALA A 225 19.94 12.61 -15.47
CA ALA A 225 20.31 12.01 -16.75
C ALA A 225 19.11 11.69 -17.66
N ARG A 226 17.91 12.15 -17.30
CA ARG A 226 16.66 12.03 -18.09
C ARG A 226 16.25 13.39 -18.65
N HIS A 227 15.09 13.44 -19.31
CA HIS A 227 14.54 14.70 -19.82
C HIS A 227 14.12 15.61 -18.66
N SER A 228 14.07 16.93 -18.90
CA SER A 228 13.80 17.96 -17.89
C SER A 228 12.44 17.87 -17.17
N GLY A 229 11.54 17.00 -17.62
CA GLY A 229 10.23 16.75 -17.02
C GLY A 229 10.14 15.51 -16.14
N ALA A 230 11.21 14.73 -16.02
CA ALA A 230 11.19 13.42 -15.35
C ALA A 230 10.79 13.51 -13.87
N GLU A 231 11.27 14.53 -13.15
CA GLU A 231 10.92 14.76 -11.75
C GLU A 231 9.42 15.07 -11.58
N SER A 232 8.86 15.94 -12.43
CA SER A 232 7.43 16.24 -12.41
C SER A 232 6.57 15.04 -12.80
N ALA A 233 7.05 14.20 -13.72
CA ALA A 233 6.37 12.97 -14.10
C ALA A 233 6.38 11.95 -12.95
N LEU A 234 7.52 11.76 -12.29
CA LEU A 234 7.66 10.90 -11.11
C LEU A 234 6.72 11.33 -9.99
N ASP A 235 6.62 12.62 -9.74
CA ASP A 235 5.76 13.14 -8.67
C ASP A 235 4.26 12.87 -8.88
N ARG A 236 3.83 12.67 -10.13
CA ARG A 236 2.44 12.29 -10.45
C ARG A 236 2.19 10.80 -10.25
N LEU A 237 3.24 9.98 -10.15
CA LEU A 237 3.11 8.54 -9.95
C LEU A 237 2.76 8.22 -8.50
N PRO A 238 1.89 7.24 -8.25
CA PRO A 238 1.54 6.84 -6.90
C PRO A 238 2.73 6.21 -6.15
N GLU A 239 3.67 5.57 -6.86
CA GLU A 239 4.86 4.97 -6.25
C GLU A 239 5.83 6.00 -5.65
N ALA A 240 5.69 7.29 -5.95
CA ALA A 240 6.45 8.35 -5.28
C ALA A 240 5.93 8.67 -3.87
N HIS A 241 4.70 8.22 -3.54
CA HIS A 241 3.99 8.61 -2.32
C HIS A 241 3.62 7.41 -1.44
N PHE A 242 3.65 6.19 -1.98
CA PHE A 242 3.31 4.96 -1.28
C PHE A 242 4.39 3.89 -1.48
N ALA A 243 4.71 3.16 -0.40
CA ALA A 243 5.62 2.03 -0.41
C ALA A 243 5.10 0.92 0.51
N VAL A 244 5.42 -0.32 0.19
CA VAL A 244 5.12 -1.48 1.04
C VAL A 244 6.10 -1.52 2.21
N SER A 245 5.57 -1.54 3.44
CA SER A 245 6.35 -1.65 4.66
C SER A 245 5.83 -2.72 5.64
N SER A 246 4.60 -3.21 5.46
CA SER A 246 3.99 -4.23 6.30
C SER A 246 3.44 -5.41 5.48
N ALA A 247 3.25 -6.53 6.14
CA ALA A 247 2.39 -7.61 5.69
C ALA A 247 1.62 -8.18 6.89
N ILE A 248 0.33 -8.41 6.72
CA ILE A 248 -0.56 -8.88 7.78
C ILE A 248 -1.21 -10.19 7.36
N VAL A 249 -1.13 -11.19 8.23
CA VAL A 249 -1.84 -12.46 8.07
C VAL A 249 -2.88 -12.56 9.18
N ARG A 250 -4.11 -12.90 8.80
CA ARG A 250 -5.26 -13.05 9.71
C ARG A 250 -5.76 -14.48 9.66
N GLU A 251 -6.15 -15.01 10.82
CA GLU A 251 -6.70 -16.36 10.98
C GLU A 251 -7.90 -16.31 11.91
N SER A 252 -8.99 -16.99 11.53
CA SER A 252 -10.25 -16.97 12.27
C SER A 252 -10.64 -18.36 12.76
N GLY A 253 -11.40 -18.41 13.86
CA GLY A 253 -11.90 -19.68 14.39
C GLY A 253 -10.84 -20.48 15.14
N ARG A 254 -10.95 -21.82 15.12
CA ARG A 254 -10.15 -22.69 16.00
C ARG A 254 -8.65 -22.58 15.77
N GLU A 255 -8.22 -22.42 14.51
CA GLU A 255 -6.80 -22.27 14.18
C GLU A 255 -6.22 -20.95 14.68
N GLY A 256 -7.05 -19.92 14.83
CA GLY A 256 -6.69 -18.65 15.45
C GLY A 256 -6.29 -18.77 16.93
N ARG A 257 -6.51 -19.91 17.58
CA ARG A 257 -6.05 -20.23 18.95
C ARG A 257 -4.86 -21.20 19.00
N SER A 258 -4.17 -21.44 17.87
CA SER A 258 -3.02 -22.34 17.80
C SER A 258 -1.71 -21.56 17.71
N LEU A 259 -0.79 -21.76 18.67
CA LEU A 259 0.56 -21.19 18.61
C LEU A 259 1.35 -21.68 17.38
N GLU A 260 1.15 -22.94 16.97
CA GLU A 260 1.80 -23.49 15.77
C GLU A 260 1.31 -22.77 14.50
N ARG A 261 0.00 -22.48 14.40
CA ARG A 261 -0.53 -21.68 13.30
C ARG A 261 0.03 -20.27 13.33
N TRP A 262 0.09 -19.62 14.49
CA TRP A 262 0.70 -18.28 14.63
C TRP A 262 2.15 -18.24 14.12
N LYS A 263 2.98 -19.25 14.44
CA LYS A 263 4.35 -19.33 13.90
C LYS A 263 4.36 -19.43 12.37
N ALA A 264 3.41 -20.16 11.79
CA ALA A 264 3.25 -20.25 10.33
C ALA A 264 2.82 -18.91 9.74
N MET A 265 1.82 -18.23 10.34
CA MET A 265 1.36 -16.91 9.94
C MET A 265 2.49 -15.87 9.98
N SER A 266 3.34 -15.90 11.02
CA SER A 266 4.47 -14.98 11.14
C SER A 266 5.51 -15.20 10.04
N ARG A 267 5.82 -16.46 9.70
CA ARG A 267 6.70 -16.79 8.56
C ARG A 267 6.09 -16.38 7.22
N GLU A 268 4.80 -16.65 7.04
CA GLU A 268 4.03 -16.29 5.85
C GLU A 268 4.03 -14.77 5.65
N ALA A 269 3.79 -13.98 6.71
CA ALA A 269 3.84 -12.53 6.65
C ALA A 269 5.25 -12.01 6.31
N ALA A 270 6.30 -12.57 6.93
CA ALA A 270 7.69 -12.16 6.63
C ALA A 270 8.08 -12.46 5.18
N GLN A 271 7.76 -13.65 4.69
CA GLN A 271 7.99 -14.02 3.29
C GLN A 271 7.19 -13.11 2.34
N SER A 272 5.91 -12.88 2.63
CA SER A 272 5.05 -12.00 1.83
C SER A 272 5.62 -10.58 1.75
N LEU A 273 6.13 -10.05 2.87
CA LEU A 273 6.73 -8.72 2.91
C LEU A 273 7.98 -8.64 2.02
N ASP A 274 8.88 -9.62 2.10
CA ASP A 274 10.08 -9.66 1.24
C ASP A 274 9.71 -9.78 -0.25
N GLU A 275 8.73 -10.62 -0.59
CA GLU A 275 8.25 -10.77 -1.97
C GLU A 275 7.62 -9.48 -2.50
N LEU A 276 6.77 -8.82 -1.71
CA LEU A 276 6.12 -7.57 -2.09
C LEU A 276 7.12 -6.43 -2.26
N GLN A 277 8.07 -6.27 -1.33
CA GLN A 277 9.11 -5.25 -1.44
C GLN A 277 10.01 -5.53 -2.65
N GLY A 278 10.44 -6.79 -2.85
CA GLY A 278 11.25 -7.16 -4.01
C GLY A 278 10.55 -6.96 -5.36
N ALA A 279 9.24 -7.24 -5.43
CA ALA A 279 8.42 -6.97 -6.62
C ALA A 279 8.23 -5.46 -6.84
N GLY A 280 8.02 -4.68 -5.77
CA GLY A 280 7.91 -3.23 -5.80
C GLY A 280 9.18 -2.57 -6.36
N THR A 281 10.36 -2.93 -5.84
CA THR A 281 11.64 -2.41 -6.32
C THR A 281 11.87 -2.72 -7.81
N LYS A 282 11.55 -3.94 -8.27
CA LYS A 282 11.65 -4.31 -9.68
C LYS A 282 10.72 -3.49 -10.58
N ARG A 283 9.48 -3.25 -10.15
CA ARG A 283 8.50 -2.44 -10.87
C ARG A 283 8.96 -0.99 -10.98
N LEU A 284 9.40 -0.41 -9.87
CA LEU A 284 9.97 0.93 -9.81
C LEU A 284 11.20 1.07 -10.72
N ALA A 285 12.11 0.11 -10.69
CA ALA A 285 13.29 0.12 -11.56
C ALA A 285 12.92 0.08 -13.05
N ALA A 286 11.87 -0.67 -13.42
CA ALA A 286 11.36 -0.69 -14.80
C ALA A 286 10.79 0.66 -15.22
N VAL A 287 10.00 1.30 -14.34
CA VAL A 287 9.45 2.65 -14.55
C VAL A 287 10.57 3.68 -14.74
N LEU A 288 11.56 3.71 -13.84
CA LEU A 288 12.72 4.60 -13.93
C LEU A 288 13.60 4.34 -15.18
N SER A 289 13.66 3.09 -15.64
CA SER A 289 14.38 2.70 -16.86
C SER A 289 13.67 3.13 -18.14
N SER A 290 12.33 3.09 -18.15
CA SER A 290 11.50 3.50 -19.30
C SER A 290 11.58 5.00 -19.61
N GLY A 291 12.12 5.79 -18.67
CA GLY A 291 12.37 7.21 -18.85
C GLY A 291 11.22 8.11 -18.43
N LEU A 292 10.21 7.60 -17.72
CA LEU A 292 9.09 8.38 -17.15
C LEU A 292 8.31 9.17 -18.22
N ARG A 293 8.10 8.55 -19.38
CA ARG A 293 7.34 9.10 -20.51
C ARG A 293 5.86 8.77 -20.44
#